data_AF-A0A7V0SFF9-F1
#
_entry.id   AF-A0A7V0SFF9-F1
#
_cell.length_a   1.000
_cell.length_b   1.000
_cell.length_c   1.000
_cell.angle_alpha   90.00
_cell.angle_beta   90.00
_cell.angle_gamma   90.00
#
_symmetry.space_group_name_H-M   'P 1'
#
loop_
_entity.id
_entity.type
_entity.pdbx_description
1 polymer ?
#
loop_
_entity_poly.entity_id
_entity_poly.type
_entity_poly.pdbx_seq_one_letter_code
_entity_poly.pdbx_strand_id
1 'polypeptide(L)'
;MRSFLTVSLALLFTAFTAAYAKHVMKHQGYYVIEMQSPKIMTLSLGPINAHSTCGKNVKGRCAERGRDKMFRCMTQHTANIKESYAPVQCTSKYDIDKYPYVNLYEAVKREACAKAGKTDSVVVSIFGTTSFVGGYRTGVYKKSAGDKMLLKNLRISCK
;
A
#
# COMPACT_ATOMS: atom_id res chain seq x y z
N MET A 1 -0.29 27.63 -48.75
CA MET A 1 -0.30 26.18 -48.45
C MET A 1 0.54 25.75 -47.23
N ARG A 2 1.50 26.55 -46.72
CA ARG A 2 2.30 26.15 -45.53
C ARG A 2 1.55 26.18 -44.19
N SER A 3 0.53 27.03 -44.03
CA SER A 3 -0.18 27.19 -42.74
C SER A 3 -1.17 26.07 -42.39
N PHE A 4 -1.68 25.32 -43.38
CA PHE A 4 -2.60 24.20 -43.11
C PHE A 4 -1.87 22.97 -42.55
N LEU A 5 -0.65 22.71 -43.03
CA LEU A 5 0.16 21.57 -42.56
C LEU A 5 0.58 21.72 -41.09
N THR A 6 0.90 22.93 -40.66
CA THR A 6 1.29 23.24 -39.27
C THR A 6 0.13 23.12 -38.28
N VAL A 7 -1.09 23.49 -38.69
CA VAL A 7 -2.28 23.38 -37.84
C VAL A 7 -2.69 21.91 -37.65
N SER A 8 -2.61 21.10 -38.71
CA SER A 8 -2.88 19.66 -38.63
C SER A 8 -1.86 18.91 -37.76
N LEU A 9 -0.57 19.26 -37.85
CA LEU A 9 0.47 18.66 -37.00
C LEU A 9 0.31 19.03 -35.52
N ALA A 10 -0.05 20.28 -35.22
CA ALA A 10 -0.31 20.74 -33.86
C ALA A 10 -1.57 20.11 -33.23
N LEU A 11 -2.63 19.90 -34.02
CA LEU A 11 -3.83 19.17 -33.58
C LEU A 11 -3.55 17.69 -33.31
N LEU A 12 -2.72 17.05 -34.13
CA LEU A 12 -2.28 15.67 -33.87
C LEU A 12 -1.42 15.57 -32.61
N PHE A 13 -0.52 16.51 -32.37
CA PHE A 13 0.33 16.54 -31.16
C PHE A 13 -0.47 16.79 -29.88
N THR A 14 -1.48 17.68 -29.93
CA THR A 14 -2.39 17.93 -28.81
C THR A 14 -3.34 16.77 -28.55
N ALA A 15 -3.83 16.09 -29.59
CA ALA A 15 -4.61 14.87 -29.46
C ALA A 15 -3.77 13.71 -28.89
N PHE A 16 -2.51 13.58 -29.34
CA PHE A 16 -1.56 12.60 -28.78
C PHE A 16 -1.33 12.88 -27.29
N THR A 17 -0.93 14.08 -26.92
CA THR A 17 -0.65 14.44 -25.51
C THR A 17 -1.89 14.29 -24.61
N ALA A 18 -3.10 14.58 -25.11
CA ALA A 18 -4.34 14.36 -24.38
C ALA A 18 -4.68 12.87 -24.17
N ALA A 19 -4.36 12.01 -25.13
CA ALA A 19 -4.50 10.55 -25.02
C ALA A 19 -3.50 9.93 -24.04
N TYR A 20 -2.32 10.53 -23.86
CA TYR A 20 -1.29 10.13 -22.89
C TYR A 20 -1.35 10.87 -21.56
N ALA A 21 -2.43 11.61 -21.27
CA ALA A 21 -2.60 12.24 -19.98
C ALA A 21 -2.59 11.18 -18.85
N LYS A 22 -1.49 11.17 -18.10
CA LYS A 22 -1.23 10.23 -17.01
C LYS A 22 -2.10 10.59 -15.81
N HIS A 23 -2.98 9.67 -15.40
CA HIS A 23 -3.62 9.72 -14.10
C HIS A 23 -2.73 9.02 -13.07
N VAL A 24 -2.54 9.69 -11.94
CA VAL A 24 -1.94 9.11 -10.75
C VAL A 24 -3.07 8.74 -9.80
N MET A 25 -3.09 7.47 -9.41
CA MET A 25 -3.99 6.90 -8.42
C MET A 25 -3.27 6.65 -7.13
N LYS A 26 -3.91 6.98 -6.00
CA LYS A 26 -3.36 6.76 -4.67
C LYS A 26 -4.08 5.62 -3.97
N HIS A 27 -3.29 4.73 -3.38
CA HIS A 27 -3.74 3.65 -2.52
C HIS A 27 -3.15 3.80 -1.13
N GLN A 28 -3.91 3.38 -0.13
CA GLN A 28 -3.44 3.23 1.25
C GLN A 28 -3.44 1.76 1.62
N GLY A 29 -2.36 1.32 2.25
CA GLY A 29 -2.18 -0.02 2.79
C GLY A 29 -2.04 0.04 4.30
N TYR A 30 -2.53 -0.99 4.97
CA TYR A 30 -2.37 -1.15 6.41
C TYR A 30 -2.04 -2.61 6.72
N TYR A 31 -1.21 -2.80 7.74
CA TYR A 31 -1.11 -4.08 8.42
C TYR A 31 -2.19 -4.14 9.50
N VAL A 32 -3.11 -5.08 9.41
CA VAL A 32 -4.04 -5.40 10.49
C VAL A 32 -3.44 -6.53 11.30
N ILE A 33 -3.23 -6.30 12.59
CA ILE A 33 -2.67 -7.27 13.52
C ILE A 33 -3.81 -7.73 14.40
N GLU A 34 -4.20 -8.99 14.21
CA GLU A 34 -5.13 -9.70 15.07
C GLU A 34 -4.34 -10.41 16.17
N MET A 35 -4.64 -10.11 17.42
CA MET A 35 -3.95 -10.63 18.59
C MET A 35 -4.87 -11.54 19.39
N GLN A 36 -4.31 -12.61 19.92
CA GLN A 36 -4.99 -13.55 20.79
C GLN A 36 -4.35 -13.48 22.19
N SER A 37 -4.98 -12.72 23.11
CA SER A 37 -4.66 -12.74 24.55
C SER A 37 -5.63 -11.85 25.35
N PRO A 38 -6.28 -12.31 26.43
CA PRO A 38 -7.34 -13.34 26.53
C PRO A 38 -8.62 -13.06 25.71
N LYS A 39 -8.71 -11.93 24.99
CA LYS A 39 -9.76 -11.61 24.02
C LYS A 39 -9.13 -11.37 22.65
N ILE A 40 -9.88 -11.58 21.57
CA ILE A 40 -9.43 -11.20 20.22
C ILE A 40 -9.43 -9.68 20.15
N MET A 41 -8.28 -9.11 19.81
CA MET A 41 -8.09 -7.68 19.63
C MET A 41 -7.46 -7.42 18.28
N THR A 42 -7.86 -6.32 17.64
CA THR A 42 -7.27 -5.88 16.37
C THR A 42 -6.62 -4.52 16.53
N LEU A 43 -5.50 -4.32 15.86
CA LEU A 43 -4.86 -3.02 15.71
C LEU A 43 -4.36 -2.86 14.27
N SER A 44 -4.12 -1.63 13.84
CA SER A 44 -3.69 -1.32 12.47
C SER A 44 -2.40 -0.51 12.46
N LEU A 45 -1.42 -0.94 11.65
CA LEU A 45 -0.21 -0.17 11.36
C LEU A 45 -0.31 0.39 9.95
N GLY A 46 -0.33 1.72 9.84
CA GLY A 46 -0.30 2.44 8.59
C GLY A 46 -0.70 3.91 8.79
N PRO A 47 -1.02 4.65 7.71
CA PRO A 47 -1.08 4.18 6.32
C PRO A 47 0.28 4.07 5.63
N ILE A 48 0.41 3.09 4.74
CA ILE A 48 1.46 3.02 3.71
C ILE A 48 0.84 3.55 2.41
N ASN A 49 1.43 4.57 1.79
CA ASN A 49 0.86 5.17 0.57
C ASN A 49 1.58 4.63 -0.68
N ALA A 50 0.83 4.09 -1.62
CA ALA A 50 1.33 3.68 -2.93
C ALA A 50 0.66 4.47 -4.04
N HIS A 51 1.41 4.75 -5.10
CA HIS A 51 0.91 5.37 -6.32
C HIS A 51 0.93 4.36 -7.46
N SER A 52 -0.06 4.48 -8.33
CA SER A 52 -0.04 3.84 -9.64
C SER A 52 -0.33 4.89 -10.72
N THR A 53 0.50 4.89 -11.76
CA THR A 53 0.37 5.80 -12.89
C THR A 53 -0.21 5.04 -14.08
N CYS A 54 -1.21 5.61 -14.74
CA CYS A 54 -1.91 4.98 -15.86
C CYS A 54 -2.52 5.99 -16.83
N GLY A 55 -2.82 5.54 -18.05
CA GLY A 55 -3.64 6.31 -18.99
C GLY A 55 -5.11 6.42 -18.52
N LYS A 56 -5.81 7.44 -19.01
CA LYS A 56 -7.22 7.76 -18.70
C LYS A 56 -8.19 6.57 -18.79
N ASN A 57 -7.97 5.66 -19.74
CA ASN A 57 -8.92 4.60 -20.09
C ASN A 57 -8.73 3.29 -19.30
N VAL A 58 -7.75 3.20 -18.38
CA VAL A 58 -7.42 1.95 -17.67
C VAL A 58 -7.44 2.09 -16.15
N LYS A 59 -8.33 2.95 -15.65
CA LYS A 59 -8.50 3.27 -14.21
C LYS A 59 -8.65 2.03 -13.32
N GLY A 60 -9.50 1.07 -13.69
CA GLY A 60 -9.69 -0.17 -12.90
C GLY A 60 -8.42 -1.01 -12.77
N ARG A 61 -7.76 -1.32 -13.91
CA ARG A 61 -6.50 -2.07 -13.94
C ARG A 61 -5.36 -1.34 -13.21
N CYS A 62 -5.37 -0.02 -13.21
CA CYS A 62 -4.42 0.82 -12.50
C CYS A 62 -4.58 0.72 -10.98
N ALA A 63 -5.82 0.70 -10.52
CA ALA A 63 -6.15 0.49 -9.12
C ALA A 63 -5.72 -0.91 -8.64
N GLU A 64 -5.97 -1.93 -9.46
CA GLU A 64 -5.51 -3.31 -9.19
C GLU A 64 -3.99 -3.39 -9.10
N ARG A 65 -3.25 -2.74 -10.02
CA ARG A 65 -1.78 -2.70 -9.97
C ARG A 65 -1.25 -2.02 -8.71
N GLY A 66 -1.86 -0.92 -8.27
CA GLY A 66 -1.49 -0.23 -7.03
C GLY A 66 -1.69 -1.11 -5.80
N ARG A 67 -2.85 -1.78 -5.73
CA ARG A 67 -3.17 -2.78 -4.71
C ARG A 67 -2.18 -3.94 -4.69
N ASP A 68 -1.92 -4.54 -5.85
CA ASP A 68 -1.06 -5.73 -5.97
C ASP A 68 0.40 -5.40 -5.62
N LYS A 69 0.87 -4.20 -6.00
CA LYS A 69 2.17 -3.69 -5.57
C LYS A 69 2.24 -3.57 -4.04
N MET A 70 1.20 -3.02 -3.41
CA MET A 70 1.12 -2.92 -1.95
C MET A 70 1.17 -4.30 -1.30
N PHE A 71 0.36 -5.26 -1.76
CA PHE A 71 0.39 -6.62 -1.20
C PHE A 71 1.72 -7.31 -1.40
N ARG A 72 2.39 -7.11 -2.53
CA ARG A 72 3.73 -7.65 -2.78
C ARG A 72 4.71 -7.14 -1.74
N CYS A 73 4.70 -5.82 -1.52
CA CYS A 73 5.51 -5.17 -0.50
C CYS A 73 5.24 -5.71 0.90
N MET A 74 3.96 -5.76 1.27
CA MET A 74 3.56 -6.26 2.58
C MET A 74 3.95 -7.74 2.76
N THR A 75 3.73 -8.57 1.75
CA THR A 75 4.09 -10.00 1.75
C THR A 75 5.61 -10.19 1.91
N GLN A 76 6.43 -9.46 1.14
CA GLN A 76 7.89 -9.60 1.21
C GLN A 76 8.47 -9.15 2.55
N HIS A 77 7.94 -8.07 3.10
CA HIS A 77 8.39 -7.57 4.39
C HIS A 77 7.97 -8.50 5.53
N THR A 78 6.74 -9.03 5.48
CA THR A 78 6.27 -10.01 6.47
C THR A 78 6.97 -11.36 6.35
N ALA A 79 7.33 -11.81 5.15
CA ALA A 79 8.14 -13.03 4.97
C ALA A 79 9.51 -12.93 5.65
N ASN A 80 10.07 -11.72 5.71
CA ASN A 80 11.34 -11.41 6.35
C ASN A 80 11.14 -10.55 7.61
N ILE A 81 10.06 -10.79 8.37
CA ILE A 81 9.60 -9.86 9.42
C ILE A 81 10.66 -9.52 10.46
N LYS A 82 11.56 -10.47 10.78
CA LYS A 82 12.64 -10.30 11.77
C LYS A 82 13.84 -9.52 11.24
N GLU A 83 13.95 -9.34 9.93
CA GLU A 83 15.03 -8.59 9.32
C GLU A 83 14.79 -7.09 9.47
N SER A 84 15.88 -6.33 9.63
CA SER A 84 15.81 -4.87 9.82
C SER A 84 15.96 -4.12 8.49
N TYR A 85 15.14 -4.46 7.50
CA TYR A 85 15.07 -3.72 6.24
C TYR A 85 13.64 -3.65 5.68
N ALA A 86 13.30 -2.51 5.06
CA ALA A 86 12.16 -2.42 4.18
C ALA A 86 12.51 -3.01 2.79
N PRO A 87 11.64 -3.81 2.14
CA PRO A 87 11.96 -4.36 0.83
C PRO A 87 12.23 -3.25 -0.19
N VAL A 88 13.26 -3.42 -1.03
CA VAL A 88 13.71 -2.39 -2.00
C VAL A 88 12.57 -1.93 -2.91
N GLN A 89 11.68 -2.85 -3.29
CA GLN A 89 10.50 -2.60 -4.14
C GLN A 89 9.44 -1.70 -3.48
N CYS A 90 9.63 -1.34 -2.21
CA CYS A 90 8.69 -0.56 -1.40
C CYS A 90 9.20 0.85 -1.11
N THR A 91 10.21 1.32 -1.83
CA THR A 91 10.75 2.67 -1.71
C THR A 91 10.03 3.64 -2.66
N SER A 92 10.26 4.95 -2.49
CA SER A 92 9.72 5.99 -3.36
C SER A 92 10.10 5.81 -4.82
N LYS A 93 11.29 5.23 -5.08
CA LYS A 93 11.74 4.83 -6.42
C LYS A 93 10.76 3.87 -7.12
N TYR A 94 9.99 3.09 -6.36
CA TYR A 94 9.04 2.10 -6.88
C TYR A 94 7.58 2.49 -6.58
N ASP A 95 7.29 3.79 -6.47
CA ASP A 95 5.96 4.36 -6.26
C ASP A 95 5.33 4.07 -4.90
N ILE A 96 6.12 3.87 -3.84
CA ILE A 96 5.63 3.90 -2.46
C ILE A 96 6.28 5.09 -1.74
N ASP A 97 5.49 6.10 -1.37
CA ASP A 97 6.00 7.41 -0.92
C ASP A 97 7.04 7.29 0.18
N LYS A 98 6.66 6.61 1.27
CA LYS A 98 7.46 6.40 2.46
C LYS A 98 6.97 5.10 3.08
N TYR A 99 7.86 4.14 3.20
CA TYR A 99 7.59 2.87 3.87
C TYR A 99 8.09 2.98 5.31
N PRO A 100 7.20 3.20 6.30
CA PRO A 100 7.60 3.72 7.61
C PRO A 100 8.18 2.64 8.55
N TYR A 101 8.10 1.36 8.15
CA TYR A 101 8.53 0.24 8.97
C TYR A 101 9.80 -0.34 8.36
N VAL A 102 10.97 -0.01 8.92
CA VAL A 102 12.24 -0.63 8.53
C VAL A 102 12.40 -1.99 9.20
N ASN A 103 11.96 -2.12 10.46
CA ASN A 103 11.88 -3.36 11.18
C ASN A 103 10.41 -3.61 11.56
N LEU A 104 9.71 -4.42 10.77
CA LEU A 104 8.30 -4.73 11.02
C LEU A 104 8.11 -5.49 12.32
N TYR A 105 9.00 -6.42 12.66
CA TYR A 105 8.89 -7.19 13.90
C TYR A 105 8.85 -6.28 15.12
N GLU A 106 9.76 -5.31 15.22
CA GLU A 106 9.79 -4.37 16.35
C GLU A 106 8.56 -3.47 16.39
N ALA A 107 8.07 -3.01 15.23
CA ALA A 107 6.82 -2.25 15.18
C ALA A 107 5.62 -3.09 15.66
N VAL A 108 5.48 -4.33 15.17
CA VAL A 108 4.42 -5.24 15.60
C VAL A 108 4.54 -5.57 17.09
N LYS A 109 5.75 -5.89 17.57
CA LYS A 109 6.03 -6.23 18.97
C LYS A 109 5.64 -5.08 19.88
N ARG A 110 6.11 -3.87 19.60
CA ARG A 110 5.83 -2.69 20.41
C ARG A 110 4.32 -2.44 20.54
N GLU A 111 3.62 -2.38 19.41
CA GLU A 111 2.18 -2.06 19.40
C GLU A 111 1.34 -3.20 20.01
N ALA A 112 1.69 -4.45 19.71
CA ALA A 112 0.96 -5.60 20.23
C ALA A 112 1.12 -5.77 21.74
N CYS A 113 2.36 -5.66 22.25
CA CYS A 113 2.63 -5.76 23.68
C CYS A 113 2.03 -4.58 24.45
N ALA A 114 2.12 -3.36 23.92
CA ALA A 114 1.48 -2.19 24.52
C ALA A 114 -0.05 -2.37 24.62
N LYS A 115 -0.68 -2.94 23.59
CA LYS A 115 -2.13 -3.14 23.56
C LYS A 115 -2.60 -4.31 24.44
N ALA A 116 -1.82 -5.37 24.56
CA ALA A 116 -2.13 -6.52 25.40
C ALA A 116 -1.91 -6.28 26.90
N GLY A 117 -1.13 -5.25 27.26
CA GLY A 117 -0.86 -4.90 28.65
C GLY A 117 0.16 -5.84 29.30
N LYS A 118 -0.08 -6.23 30.57
CA LYS A 118 0.83 -7.11 31.33
C LYS A 118 0.64 -8.57 30.89
N THR A 119 1.37 -8.98 29.87
CA THR A 119 1.47 -10.38 29.43
C THR A 119 2.91 -10.74 29.11
N ASP A 120 3.27 -12.00 29.33
CA ASP A 120 4.59 -12.53 28.96
C ASP A 120 4.77 -12.63 27.44
N SER A 121 3.68 -12.94 26.73
CA SER A 121 3.70 -13.11 25.28
C SER A 121 2.32 -12.91 24.65
N VAL A 122 2.30 -12.60 23.36
CA VAL A 122 1.09 -12.50 22.54
C VAL A 122 1.24 -13.36 21.28
N VAL A 123 0.14 -13.94 20.82
CA VAL A 123 0.09 -14.60 19.51
C VAL A 123 -0.62 -13.65 18.55
N VAL A 124 0.03 -13.36 17.43
CA VAL A 124 -0.48 -12.41 16.44
C VAL A 124 -0.61 -13.03 15.05
N SER A 125 -1.68 -12.69 14.35
CA SER A 125 -1.84 -12.91 12.91
C SER A 125 -1.83 -11.55 12.21
N ILE A 126 -1.11 -11.46 11.09
CA ILE A 126 -0.93 -10.22 10.35
C ILE A 126 -1.65 -10.37 9.01
N PHE A 127 -2.54 -9.43 8.73
CA PHE A 127 -3.22 -9.26 7.46
C PHE A 127 -2.75 -7.97 6.80
N GLY A 128 -2.64 -7.97 5.48
CA GLY A 128 -2.56 -6.74 4.70
C GLY A 128 -3.95 -6.37 4.25
N THR A 129 -4.34 -5.12 4.47
CA THR A 129 -5.56 -4.55 3.91
C THR A 129 -5.21 -3.33 3.08
N THR A 130 -6.06 -2.99 2.11
CA THR A 130 -5.85 -1.83 1.25
C THR A 130 -7.14 -1.01 1.13
N SER A 131 -6.99 0.27 0.82
CA SER A 131 -8.10 1.14 0.48
C SER A 131 -7.72 2.02 -0.68
N PHE A 132 -8.68 2.31 -1.55
CA PHE A 132 -8.52 3.27 -2.62
C PHE A 132 -8.75 4.69 -2.08
N VAL A 133 -7.87 5.62 -2.45
CA VAL A 133 -7.85 6.98 -1.90
C VAL A 133 -8.18 8.03 -2.96
N GLY A 134 -8.47 7.60 -4.20
CA GLY A 134 -8.86 8.48 -5.31
C GLY A 134 -7.73 8.75 -6.31
N GLY A 135 -8.07 9.56 -7.33
CA GLY A 135 -7.08 10.21 -8.19
C GLY A 135 -6.67 11.57 -7.61
N TYR A 136 -5.55 12.13 -8.09
CA TYR A 136 -5.13 13.49 -7.71
C TYR A 136 -6.32 14.46 -7.85
N ARG A 137 -6.81 15.02 -6.72
CA ARG A 137 -7.91 16.01 -6.54
C ARG A 137 -9.32 15.54 -6.12
N THR A 138 -9.64 14.25 -5.96
CA THR A 138 -11.08 13.85 -5.76
C THR A 138 -11.42 13.07 -4.49
N GLY A 139 -10.61 13.19 -3.43
CA GLY A 139 -10.96 12.61 -2.13
C GLY A 139 -10.97 11.08 -2.05
N VAL A 140 -11.03 10.58 -0.82
CA VAL A 140 -10.89 9.16 -0.47
C VAL A 140 -12.17 8.39 -0.79
N TYR A 141 -12.17 7.62 -1.88
CA TYR A 141 -13.25 6.68 -2.16
C TYR A 141 -13.04 5.40 -1.34
N LYS A 142 -13.57 5.38 -0.10
CA LYS A 142 -13.62 4.18 0.74
C LYS A 142 -14.46 3.09 0.06
N LYS A 143 -13.82 2.22 -0.72
CA LYS A 143 -14.32 0.89 -1.05
C LYS A 143 -13.27 -0.10 -0.54
N SER A 144 -13.67 -1.10 0.23
CA SER A 144 -12.72 -2.06 0.80
C SER A 144 -11.89 -2.67 -0.32
N ALA A 145 -10.58 -2.59 -0.20
CA ALA A 145 -9.66 -3.33 -1.05
C ALA A 145 -9.03 -4.42 -0.19
N GLY A 146 -9.04 -5.64 -0.75
CA GLY A 146 -9.19 -6.89 -0.02
C GLY A 146 -8.23 -7.13 1.14
N ASP A 147 -8.57 -8.11 1.97
CA ASP A 147 -7.71 -8.55 3.04
C ASP A 147 -6.90 -9.76 2.56
N LYS A 148 -5.60 -9.76 2.86
CA LYS A 148 -4.72 -10.89 2.59
C LYS A 148 -4.05 -11.29 3.89
N MET A 149 -4.25 -12.54 4.33
CA MET A 149 -3.43 -13.12 5.40
C MET A 149 -1.97 -13.15 4.95
N LEU A 150 -1.08 -12.53 5.72
CA LEU A 150 0.35 -12.46 5.43
C LEU A 150 1.16 -13.37 6.35
N LEU A 151 0.75 -13.47 7.61
CA LEU A 151 1.39 -14.33 8.60
C LEU A 151 0.35 -14.78 9.62
N LYS A 152 0.39 -16.05 10.00
CA LYS A 152 -0.54 -16.63 10.97
C LYS A 152 0.21 -17.05 12.22
N ASN A 153 -0.36 -16.73 13.39
CA ASN A 153 0.07 -17.24 14.70
C ASN A 153 1.56 -17.04 15.02
N LEU A 154 2.11 -15.84 14.76
CA LEU A 154 3.43 -15.46 15.24
C LEU A 154 3.38 -15.21 16.74
N ARG A 155 4.16 -15.96 17.52
CA ARG A 155 4.34 -15.70 18.95
C ARG A 155 5.39 -14.61 19.18
N ILE A 156 5.05 -13.59 19.95
CA ILE A 156 5.92 -12.47 20.31
C ILE A 156 6.09 -12.43 21.83
N SER A 157 7.33 -12.39 22.29
CA SER A 157 7.65 -12.16 23.71
C SER A 157 7.48 -10.67 24.03
N CYS A 158 6.75 -10.37 25.11
CA CYS A 158 6.57 -9.02 25.64
C CYS A 158 7.44 -8.73 26.86
N LYS A 159 8.30 -9.69 27.22
CA LYS A 159 9.41 -9.51 28.16
C LYS A 159 10.51 -8.64 27.56
#